data_AF-C1F4U2-F1
#
_entry.id   AF-C1F4U2-F1
#
_cell.length_a   1.000
_cell.length_b   1.000
_cell.length_c   1.000
_cell.angle_alpha   90.00
_cell.angle_beta   90.00
_cell.angle_gamma   90.00
#
_symmetry.space_group_name_H-M   'P 1'
#
loop_
_entity.id
_entity.type
_entity.pdbx_description
1 polymer ?
#
loop_
_entity_poly.entity_id
_entity_poly.type
_entity_poly.pdbx_seq_one_letter_code
_entity_poly.pdbx_strand_id
1 'polypeptide(L)'
;MPDVTSAIFRWVGLDAPPDASTALSISASQARQFRNFRVFFGLVWLYDAWTASSGATKHAIAQFLGLPFASTAVHLTGTAVMFFALYIALALLFGRGMRAALWVGIGYLTVMWIAVERGGDFNPATGGTDAGIAPPYLIALLLAYLTWRISQPRPPEANAAGNNSYHLWIYVARLMFGFLWAWDTLFKFHPYFITHFVSFLSGAEAGQPAWIVGWLKLWIVLITHTSPILVGIVSAIAEALIAWSLLSGKLMRIFLPFGLVYSLMIWSTAEGFGGPYGNGVSGMPGNMFGNAVIYALIFGYFMVLYRQPLRNTRTKEGQDSVDEQLLSQ
;
A
#
# COMPACT_ATOMS: atom_id res chain seq x y z
N MET A 1 32.37 18.25 -9.51
CA MET A 1 31.10 18.16 -8.74
C MET A 1 30.11 17.05 -9.15
N PRO A 2 30.24 16.27 -10.26
CA PRO A 2 29.35 15.12 -10.51
C PRO A 2 29.60 13.89 -9.61
N ASP A 3 30.78 13.78 -9.00
CA ASP A 3 31.23 12.57 -8.29
C ASP A 3 30.60 12.38 -6.90
N VAL A 4 30.29 13.48 -6.20
CA VAL A 4 29.71 13.38 -4.85
C VAL A 4 28.26 12.90 -4.94
N THR A 5 27.51 13.40 -5.92
CA THR A 5 26.13 12.97 -6.17
C THR A 5 26.10 11.51 -6.60
N SER A 6 26.96 11.08 -7.52
CA SER A 6 26.98 9.67 -7.95
C SER A 6 27.39 8.73 -6.80
N ALA A 7 28.35 9.12 -5.95
CA ALA A 7 28.75 8.33 -4.79
C ALA A 7 27.64 8.20 -3.74
N ILE A 8 26.88 9.29 -3.49
CA ILE A 8 25.72 9.25 -2.58
C ILE A 8 24.62 8.35 -3.15
N PHE A 9 24.32 8.45 -4.45
CA PHE A 9 23.31 7.58 -5.08
C PHE A 9 23.72 6.09 -5.06
N ARG A 10 25.00 5.79 -5.28
CA ARG A 10 25.55 4.44 -5.17
C ARG A 10 25.51 3.90 -3.73
N TRP A 11 25.80 4.76 -2.75
CA TRP A 11 25.77 4.41 -1.32
C TRP A 11 24.34 4.17 -0.81
N VAL A 12 23.35 4.94 -1.29
CA VAL A 12 21.92 4.74 -0.98
C VAL A 12 21.30 3.58 -1.79
N GLY A 13 22.06 2.97 -2.71
CA GLY A 13 21.55 1.87 -3.54
C GLY A 13 20.52 2.32 -4.59
N LEU A 14 20.52 3.59 -4.97
CA LEU A 14 19.70 4.12 -6.06
C LEU A 14 20.28 3.79 -7.44
N ASP A 15 21.56 3.40 -7.49
CA ASP A 15 22.22 2.81 -8.68
C ASP A 15 21.97 1.30 -8.80
N ALA A 16 21.03 0.72 -8.03
CA ALA A 16 20.67 -0.68 -8.21
C ALA A 16 20.22 -0.88 -9.66
N PRO A 17 20.90 -1.72 -10.47
CA PRO A 17 20.42 -2.05 -11.79
C PRO A 17 18.99 -2.58 -11.63
N PRO A 18 18.05 -2.15 -12.49
CA PRO A 18 16.66 -2.60 -12.40
C PRO A 18 16.67 -4.11 -12.23
N ASP A 19 16.15 -4.56 -11.09
CA ASP A 19 16.29 -5.94 -10.65
C ASP A 19 15.86 -6.85 -11.80
N ALA A 20 16.77 -7.71 -12.27
CA ALA A 20 16.52 -8.62 -13.39
C ALA A 20 15.31 -9.54 -13.13
N SER A 21 14.80 -9.55 -11.90
CA SER A 21 13.57 -10.19 -11.46
C SER A 21 12.28 -9.53 -11.98
N THR A 22 12.28 -8.25 -12.36
CA THR A 22 11.15 -7.59 -13.02
C THR A 22 11.22 -7.78 -14.53
N ALA A 23 10.57 -8.80 -15.06
CA ALA A 23 10.38 -8.92 -16.51
C ALA A 23 9.23 -7.98 -16.93
N LEU A 24 9.50 -6.96 -17.78
CA LEU A 24 8.45 -6.09 -18.34
C LEU A 24 7.62 -6.76 -19.44
N SER A 25 7.93 -8.00 -19.82
CA SER A 25 7.06 -8.80 -20.70
C SER A 25 5.84 -9.28 -19.91
N ILE A 26 4.84 -8.40 -19.84
CA ILE A 26 3.60 -8.66 -19.11
C ILE A 26 2.75 -9.63 -19.91
N SER A 27 2.46 -10.79 -19.31
CA SER A 27 1.49 -11.72 -19.86
C SER A 27 0.07 -11.14 -19.83
N ALA A 28 -0.81 -11.62 -20.72
CA ALA A 28 -2.22 -11.23 -20.70
C ALA A 28 -2.91 -11.52 -19.35
N SER A 29 -2.45 -12.55 -18.63
CA SER A 29 -2.91 -12.86 -17.27
C SER A 29 -2.51 -11.78 -16.27
N GLN A 30 -1.26 -11.31 -16.30
CA GLN A 30 -0.79 -10.24 -15.41
C GLN A 30 -1.52 -8.92 -15.71
N ALA A 31 -1.70 -8.57 -16.99
CA ALA A 31 -2.47 -7.39 -17.39
C ALA A 31 -3.92 -7.44 -16.86
N ARG A 32 -4.56 -8.62 -16.88
CA ARG A 32 -5.89 -8.83 -16.29
C ARG A 32 -5.88 -8.64 -14.78
N GLN A 33 -4.87 -9.16 -14.07
CA GLN A 33 -4.74 -8.99 -12.61
C GLN A 33 -4.53 -7.51 -12.24
N PHE A 34 -3.66 -6.79 -12.95
CA PHE A 34 -3.47 -5.35 -12.75
C PHE A 34 -4.75 -4.55 -12.99
N ARG A 35 -5.53 -4.92 -14.01
CA ARG A 35 -6.84 -4.31 -14.24
C ARG A 35 -7.79 -4.57 -13.06
N ASN A 36 -7.83 -5.79 -12.53
CA ASN A 36 -8.68 -6.12 -11.40
C ASN A 36 -8.29 -5.35 -10.14
N PHE A 37 -7.00 -5.28 -9.80
CA PHE A 37 -6.51 -4.48 -8.68
C PHE A 37 -6.83 -3.00 -8.82
N ARG A 38 -6.67 -2.46 -10.04
CA ARG A 38 -6.99 -1.06 -10.33
C ARG A 38 -8.48 -0.76 -10.18
N VAL A 39 -9.35 -1.67 -10.63
CA VAL A 39 -10.81 -1.55 -10.46
C VAL A 39 -11.18 -1.66 -8.99
N PHE A 40 -10.61 -2.61 -8.25
CA PHE A 40 -10.81 -2.71 -6.80
C PHE A 40 -10.40 -1.42 -6.09
N PHE A 41 -9.24 -0.87 -6.42
CA PHE A 41 -8.80 0.42 -5.87
C PHE A 41 -9.75 1.56 -6.24
N GLY A 42 -10.28 1.56 -7.46
CA GLY A 42 -11.32 2.50 -7.87
C GLY A 42 -12.62 2.38 -7.09
N LEU A 43 -13.01 1.17 -6.67
CA LEU A 43 -14.17 0.95 -5.79
C LEU A 43 -13.91 1.47 -4.37
N VAL A 44 -12.69 1.28 -3.85
CA VAL A 44 -12.30 1.87 -2.56
C VAL A 44 -12.38 3.40 -2.64
N TRP A 45 -11.80 4.02 -3.68
CA TRP A 45 -11.91 5.46 -3.89
C TRP A 45 -13.34 5.95 -4.10
N LEU A 46 -14.20 5.15 -4.74
CA LEU A 46 -15.61 5.49 -4.92
C LEU A 46 -16.35 5.52 -3.58
N TYR A 47 -16.03 4.56 -2.71
CA TYR A 47 -16.52 4.53 -1.34
C TYR A 47 -16.01 5.74 -0.56
N ASP A 48 -14.71 6.07 -0.65
CA ASP A 48 -14.13 7.23 0.01
C ASP A 48 -14.72 8.56 -0.51
N ALA A 49 -15.05 8.64 -1.80
CA ALA A 49 -15.73 9.80 -2.37
C ALA A 49 -17.16 9.95 -1.80
N TRP A 50 -17.88 8.85 -1.65
CA TRP A 50 -19.19 8.83 -1.01
C TRP A 50 -19.10 9.29 0.45
N THR A 51 -18.13 8.79 1.22
CA THR A 51 -17.96 9.14 2.63
C THR A 51 -17.49 10.60 2.79
N ALA A 52 -16.65 11.10 1.89
CA ALA A 52 -16.25 12.51 1.85
C ALA A 52 -17.43 13.48 1.65
N SER A 53 -18.56 13.01 1.12
CA SER A 53 -19.78 13.81 0.99
C SER A 53 -20.52 14.01 2.33
N SER A 54 -20.17 13.24 3.36
CA SER A 54 -20.83 13.19 4.66
C SER A 54 -20.70 14.49 5.48
N GLY A 55 -21.60 14.65 6.46
CA GLY A 55 -21.53 15.74 7.42
C GLY A 55 -20.27 15.71 8.29
N ALA A 56 -19.76 14.51 8.62
CA ALA A 56 -18.55 14.34 9.43
C ALA A 56 -17.32 14.95 8.75
N THR A 57 -17.13 14.67 7.46
CA THR A 57 -16.03 15.25 6.67
C THR A 57 -16.13 16.77 6.60
N LYS A 58 -17.34 17.32 6.39
CA LYS A 58 -17.55 18.77 6.38
C LYS A 58 -17.28 19.39 7.75
N HIS A 59 -17.55 18.68 8.84
CA HIS A 59 -17.26 19.13 10.19
C HIS A 59 -15.76 19.17 10.48
N ALA A 60 -15.01 18.16 10.02
CA ALA A 60 -13.55 18.17 10.07
C ALA A 60 -12.97 19.32 9.24
N ILE A 61 -13.52 19.60 8.05
CA ILE A 61 -13.11 20.74 7.22
C ILE A 61 -13.41 22.08 7.92
N ALA A 62 -14.57 22.22 8.56
CA ALA A 62 -14.92 23.41 9.32
C ALA A 62 -13.91 23.69 10.45
N GLN A 63 -13.57 22.66 11.21
CA GLN A 63 -12.56 22.72 12.27
C GLN A 63 -11.18 23.07 11.72
N PHE A 64 -10.78 22.43 10.60
CA PHE A 64 -9.50 22.68 9.95
C PHE A 64 -9.38 24.14 9.46
N LEU A 65 -10.43 24.67 8.82
CA LEU A 65 -10.44 26.04 8.31
C LEU A 65 -10.65 27.09 9.41
N GLY A 66 -11.01 26.68 10.63
CA GLY A 66 -11.42 27.60 11.70
C GLY A 66 -12.68 28.38 11.34
N LEU A 67 -13.55 27.83 10.50
CA LEU A 67 -14.75 28.47 9.99
C LEU A 67 -16.01 27.78 10.56
N PRO A 68 -17.13 28.51 10.70
CA PRO A 68 -18.41 27.90 11.06
C PRO A 68 -18.81 26.84 10.04
N PHE A 69 -19.43 25.75 10.50
CA PHE A 69 -19.91 24.66 9.64
C PHE A 69 -20.81 25.15 8.50
N ALA A 70 -21.63 26.19 8.76
CA ALA A 70 -22.53 26.81 7.77
C ALA A 70 -21.80 27.70 6.74
N SER A 71 -20.49 27.87 6.84
CA SER A 71 -19.73 28.73 5.92
C SER A 71 -19.74 28.17 4.51
N THR A 72 -20.04 29.03 3.52
CA THR A 72 -19.97 28.68 2.10
C THR A 72 -18.62 28.10 1.72
N ALA A 73 -17.53 28.61 2.31
CA ALA A 73 -16.18 28.10 2.05
C ALA A 73 -16.02 26.63 2.49
N VAL A 74 -16.54 26.25 3.67
CA VAL A 74 -16.50 24.86 4.15
C VAL A 74 -17.27 23.94 3.21
N HIS A 75 -18.46 24.36 2.78
CA HIS A 75 -19.28 23.59 1.86
C HIS A 75 -18.63 23.43 0.48
N LEU A 76 -18.03 24.49 -0.06
CA LEU A 76 -17.31 24.46 -1.33
C LEU A 76 -16.08 23.54 -1.25
N THR A 77 -15.27 23.66 -0.19
CA THR A 77 -14.10 22.81 0.03
C THR A 77 -14.49 21.34 0.16
N GLY A 78 -15.51 21.02 0.97
CA GLY A 78 -15.99 19.64 1.10
C GLY A 78 -16.52 19.07 -0.21
N THR A 79 -17.21 19.88 -1.00
CA THR A 79 -17.70 19.49 -2.32
C THR A 79 -16.54 19.26 -3.30
N ALA A 80 -15.52 20.12 -3.28
CA ALA A 80 -14.32 19.96 -4.11
C ALA A 80 -13.55 18.68 -3.77
N VAL A 81 -13.36 18.39 -2.47
CA VAL A 81 -12.73 17.15 -1.99
C VAL A 81 -13.47 15.92 -2.51
N MET A 82 -14.79 15.89 -2.38
CA MET A 82 -15.63 14.83 -2.92
C MET A 82 -15.45 14.66 -4.43
N PHE A 83 -15.45 15.75 -5.20
CA PHE A 83 -15.28 15.68 -6.66
C PHE A 83 -13.89 15.22 -7.08
N PHE A 84 -12.82 15.60 -6.37
CA PHE A 84 -11.48 15.08 -6.65
C PHE A 84 -11.40 13.58 -6.39
N ALA A 85 -11.92 13.12 -5.25
CA ALA A 85 -11.97 11.70 -4.92
C ALA A 85 -12.78 10.92 -5.96
N LEU A 86 -13.96 11.43 -6.34
CA LEU A 86 -14.81 10.83 -7.37
C LEU A 86 -14.11 10.77 -8.73
N TYR A 87 -13.43 11.84 -9.14
CA TYR A 87 -12.66 11.86 -10.38
C TYR A 87 -11.58 10.76 -10.41
N ILE A 88 -10.81 10.63 -9.32
CA ILE A 88 -9.80 9.58 -9.19
C ILE A 88 -10.45 8.19 -9.24
N ALA A 89 -11.57 8.00 -8.53
CA ALA A 89 -12.33 6.75 -8.54
C ALA A 89 -12.75 6.35 -9.96
N LEU A 90 -13.38 7.26 -10.71
CA LEU A 90 -13.85 6.98 -12.07
C LEU A 90 -12.68 6.70 -13.03
N ALA A 91 -11.56 7.41 -12.88
CA ALA A 91 -10.36 7.12 -13.67
C ALA A 91 -9.82 5.71 -13.39
N LEU A 92 -9.78 5.30 -12.12
CA LEU A 92 -9.37 3.95 -11.70
C LEU A 92 -10.35 2.86 -12.13
N LEU A 93 -11.65 3.14 -12.20
CA LEU A 93 -12.63 2.18 -12.71
C LEU A 93 -12.48 2.01 -14.24
N PHE A 94 -12.53 3.11 -14.98
CA PHE A 94 -12.64 3.05 -16.46
C PHE A 94 -11.31 3.01 -17.20
N GLY A 95 -10.21 3.42 -16.57
CA GLY A 95 -8.89 3.44 -17.21
C GLY A 95 -8.70 4.58 -18.18
N ARG A 96 -9.55 5.61 -18.05
CA ARG A 96 -9.51 6.85 -18.82
C ARG A 96 -9.04 7.96 -17.90
N GLY A 97 -8.24 8.90 -18.43
CA GLY A 97 -7.73 10.01 -17.63
C GLY A 97 -6.69 9.65 -16.58
N MET A 98 -6.15 8.42 -16.57
CA MET A 98 -5.20 7.93 -15.54
C MET A 98 -4.01 8.85 -15.28
N ARG A 99 -3.47 9.53 -16.31
CA ARG A 99 -2.37 10.49 -16.13
C ARG A 99 -2.80 11.74 -15.36
N ALA A 100 -3.98 12.28 -15.66
CA ALA A 100 -4.53 13.42 -14.94
C ALA A 100 -4.96 13.02 -13.52
N ALA A 101 -5.56 11.84 -13.36
CA ALA A 101 -5.88 11.27 -12.04
C ALA A 101 -4.63 11.08 -11.17
N LEU A 102 -3.49 10.68 -11.75
CA LEU A 102 -2.22 10.62 -11.02
C LEU A 102 -1.82 12.00 -10.46
N TRP A 103 -1.83 13.05 -11.29
CA TRP A 103 -1.45 14.39 -10.84
C TRP A 103 -2.42 14.99 -9.83
N VAL A 104 -3.73 14.85 -10.08
CA VAL A 104 -4.77 15.25 -9.13
C VAL A 104 -4.59 14.50 -7.82
N GLY A 105 -4.36 13.19 -7.85
CA GLY A 105 -4.12 12.38 -6.67
C GLY A 105 -2.85 12.75 -5.91
N ILE A 106 -1.75 13.03 -6.60
CA ILE A 106 -0.51 13.54 -5.96
C ILE A 106 -0.80 14.84 -5.20
N GLY A 107 -1.43 15.82 -5.85
CA GLY A 107 -1.75 17.09 -5.19
C GLY A 107 -2.70 16.91 -4.02
N TYR A 108 -3.78 16.15 -4.23
CA TYR A 108 -4.79 15.85 -3.22
C TYR A 108 -4.19 15.16 -2.00
N LEU A 109 -3.46 14.05 -2.20
CA LEU A 109 -2.89 13.26 -1.11
C LEU A 109 -1.78 14.01 -0.39
N THR A 110 -0.99 14.84 -1.08
CA THR A 110 0.04 15.67 -0.43
C THR A 110 -0.59 16.70 0.51
N VAL A 111 -1.67 17.37 0.07
CA VAL A 111 -2.40 18.31 0.90
C VAL A 111 -3.05 17.59 2.09
N MET A 112 -3.68 16.44 1.86
CA MET A 112 -4.26 15.65 2.95
C MET A 112 -3.20 15.25 3.97
N TRP A 113 -2.06 14.75 3.51
CA TRP A 113 -0.98 14.32 4.39
C TRP A 113 -0.44 15.47 5.27
N ILE A 114 -0.13 16.61 4.68
CA ILE A 114 0.52 17.72 5.40
C ILE A 114 -0.50 18.50 6.23
N ALA A 115 -1.65 18.84 5.64
CA ALA A 115 -2.57 19.78 6.23
C ALA A 115 -3.57 19.11 7.18
N VAL A 116 -4.09 17.94 6.80
CA VAL A 116 -5.13 17.24 7.58
C VAL A 116 -4.50 16.24 8.53
N GLU A 117 -3.61 15.39 8.02
CA GLU A 117 -2.98 14.31 8.80
C GLU A 117 -1.76 14.80 9.58
N ARG A 118 -1.27 16.04 9.32
CA ARG A 118 -0.09 16.64 9.97
C ARG A 118 1.17 15.76 9.88
N GLY A 119 1.27 14.98 8.80
CA GLY A 119 2.35 14.02 8.56
C GLY A 119 2.09 12.61 9.12
N GLY A 120 0.98 12.37 9.81
CA GLY A 120 0.62 11.10 10.45
C GLY A 120 0.30 11.24 11.94
N ASP A 121 -0.18 10.16 12.57
CA ASP A 121 -0.35 10.09 14.04
C ASP A 121 0.71 9.13 14.61
N PHE A 122 1.57 9.67 15.45
CA PHE A 122 2.78 9.01 15.95
C PHE A 122 2.82 8.92 17.48
N ASN A 123 1.66 8.98 18.12
CA ASN A 123 1.56 8.80 19.55
C ASN A 123 0.99 7.41 19.89
N PRO A 124 1.84 6.44 20.29
CA PRO A 124 1.40 5.10 20.67
C PRO A 124 0.36 5.11 21.78
N ALA A 125 0.36 6.12 22.65
CA ALA A 125 -0.61 6.25 23.74
C ALA A 125 -2.02 6.61 23.28
N THR A 126 -2.18 7.15 22.06
CA THR A 126 -3.48 7.45 21.45
C THR A 126 -3.86 6.48 20.33
N GLY A 127 -3.07 5.42 20.11
CA GLY A 127 -3.32 4.45 19.05
C GLY A 127 -2.59 4.74 17.73
N GLY A 128 -1.93 5.89 17.61
CA GLY A 128 -1.24 6.32 16.39
C GLY A 128 0.07 5.57 16.17
N THR A 129 0.14 4.79 15.09
CA THR A 129 1.36 4.07 14.66
C THR A 129 1.78 4.37 13.22
N ASP A 130 1.00 5.17 12.49
CA ASP A 130 1.04 5.18 11.02
C ASP A 130 1.38 6.57 10.48
N ALA A 131 2.06 6.60 9.33
CA ALA A 131 2.35 7.82 8.59
C ALA A 131 1.11 8.50 7.95
N GLY A 132 -0.08 8.04 8.30
CA GLY A 132 -1.35 8.49 7.75
C GLY A 132 -1.85 7.68 6.55
N ILE A 133 -3.01 8.05 6.02
CA ILE A 133 -3.67 7.36 4.90
C ILE A 133 -3.03 7.77 3.57
N ALA A 134 -2.54 9.01 3.48
CA ALA A 134 -2.08 9.55 2.22
C ALA A 134 -0.87 8.82 1.60
N PRO A 135 0.20 8.47 2.34
CA PRO A 135 1.34 7.75 1.77
C PRO A 135 1.01 6.40 1.11
N PRO A 136 0.27 5.46 1.75
CA PRO A 136 -0.06 4.19 1.11
C PRO A 136 -1.00 4.38 -0.10
N TYR A 137 -1.95 5.32 -0.05
CA TYR A 137 -2.79 5.64 -1.21
C TYR A 137 -1.97 6.19 -2.39
N LEU A 138 -0.94 6.99 -2.11
CA LEU A 138 -0.06 7.54 -3.14
C LEU A 138 0.75 6.42 -3.81
N ILE A 139 1.31 5.50 -3.02
CA ILE A 139 2.03 4.33 -3.52
C ILE A 139 1.11 3.46 -4.38
N ALA A 140 -0.10 3.18 -3.91
CA ALA A 140 -1.09 2.40 -4.65
C ALA A 140 -1.50 3.09 -5.95
N LEU A 141 -1.67 4.42 -5.97
CA LEU A 141 -1.99 5.20 -7.16
C LEU A 141 -0.85 5.19 -8.18
N LEU A 142 0.40 5.33 -7.71
CA LEU A 142 1.59 5.20 -8.55
C LEU A 142 1.64 3.81 -9.19
N LEU A 143 1.48 2.74 -8.41
CA LEU A 143 1.46 1.37 -8.93
C LEU A 143 0.30 1.13 -9.89
N ALA A 144 -0.90 1.64 -9.59
CA ALA A 144 -2.06 1.52 -10.47
C ALA A 144 -1.82 2.23 -11.81
N TYR A 145 -1.22 3.43 -11.81
CA TYR A 145 -0.85 4.14 -13.03
C TYR A 145 0.25 3.41 -13.82
N LEU A 146 1.34 3.01 -13.14
CA LEU A 146 2.48 2.34 -13.76
C LEU A 146 2.03 1.04 -14.42
N THR A 147 1.31 0.19 -13.68
CA THR A 147 0.80 -1.11 -14.15
C THR A 147 -0.25 -0.98 -15.25
N TRP A 148 -1.11 0.04 -15.18
CA TRP A 148 -2.00 0.39 -16.29
C TRP A 148 -1.20 0.76 -17.54
N ARG A 149 -0.17 1.63 -17.41
CA ARG A 149 0.59 2.15 -18.54
C ARG A 149 1.46 1.11 -19.24
N ILE A 150 2.03 0.17 -18.49
CA ILE A 150 2.81 -0.95 -19.04
C ILE A 150 1.90 -2.03 -19.67
N SER A 151 0.62 -2.07 -19.30
CA SER A 151 -0.36 -2.99 -19.90
C SER A 151 -1.00 -2.47 -21.19
N GLN A 152 -0.69 -1.24 -21.62
CA GLN A 152 -1.23 -0.67 -22.87
C GLN A 152 -0.35 -1.03 -24.09
N PRO A 153 -0.93 -1.20 -25.29
CA PRO A 153 -0.18 -1.32 -26.53
C PRO A 153 0.76 -0.13 -26.75
N ARG A 154 1.99 -0.38 -27.22
CA ARG A 154 2.96 0.68 -27.54
C ARG A 154 3.42 0.64 -29.00
N PRO A 155 3.69 1.81 -29.60
CA PRO A 155 4.38 1.87 -30.88
C PRO A 155 5.83 1.32 -30.73
N PRO A 156 6.38 0.64 -31.74
CA PRO A 156 7.68 -0.03 -31.69
C PRO A 156 8.86 0.88 -31.29
N GLU A 157 8.78 2.16 -31.60
CA GLU A 157 9.87 3.14 -31.44
C GLU A 157 10.05 3.64 -29.99
N ALA A 158 9.07 3.40 -29.10
CA ALA A 158 9.09 3.91 -27.72
C ALA A 158 9.71 2.93 -26.69
N ASN A 159 10.30 1.82 -27.15
CA ASN A 159 10.51 0.63 -26.32
C ASN A 159 11.70 0.69 -25.36
N ALA A 160 12.85 1.27 -25.73
CA ALA A 160 14.04 1.18 -24.89
C ALA A 160 14.05 2.19 -23.72
N ALA A 161 13.91 3.49 -24.00
CA ALA A 161 13.98 4.53 -22.97
C ALA A 161 12.79 4.50 -22.00
N GLY A 162 11.59 4.21 -22.50
CA GLY A 162 10.38 4.15 -21.68
C GLY A 162 10.43 3.02 -20.65
N ASN A 163 10.93 1.84 -21.04
CA ASN A 163 11.00 0.67 -20.16
C ASN A 163 11.88 0.91 -18.93
N ASN A 164 13.04 1.56 -19.10
CA ASN A 164 13.93 1.86 -17.99
C ASN A 164 13.27 2.78 -16.95
N SER A 165 12.50 3.78 -17.39
CA SER A 165 11.78 4.68 -16.48
C SER A 165 10.72 3.96 -15.64
N TYR A 166 9.96 3.02 -16.21
CA TYR A 166 8.93 2.30 -15.44
C TYR A 166 9.55 1.38 -14.37
N HIS A 167 10.68 0.71 -14.69
CA HIS A 167 11.40 -0.07 -13.69
C HIS A 167 11.85 0.78 -12.52
N LEU A 168 12.41 1.96 -12.80
CA LEU A 168 12.84 2.90 -11.77
C LEU A 168 11.67 3.30 -10.87
N TRP A 169 10.52 3.67 -11.44
CA TRP A 169 9.37 4.08 -10.63
C TRP A 169 8.72 2.93 -9.85
N ILE A 170 8.74 1.69 -10.37
CA ILE A 170 8.32 0.51 -9.62
C ILE A 170 9.27 0.24 -8.45
N TYR A 171 10.57 0.37 -8.68
CA TYR A 171 11.60 0.26 -7.64
C TYR A 171 11.41 1.33 -6.56
N VAL A 172 11.19 2.59 -6.95
CA VAL A 172 10.89 3.69 -6.03
C VAL A 172 9.61 3.40 -5.22
N ALA A 173 8.54 2.93 -5.86
CA ALA A 173 7.32 2.56 -5.14
C ALA A 173 7.55 1.44 -4.12
N ARG A 174 8.42 0.47 -4.44
CA ARG A 174 8.81 -0.60 -3.50
C ARG A 174 9.59 -0.02 -2.32
N LEU A 175 10.55 0.85 -2.58
CA LEU A 175 11.31 1.52 -1.52
C LEU A 175 10.41 2.37 -0.63
N MET A 176 9.51 3.18 -1.22
CA MET A 176 8.54 3.97 -0.46
C MET A 176 7.69 3.09 0.46
N PHE A 177 7.23 1.94 -0.04
CA PHE A 177 6.47 1.00 0.77
C PHE A 177 7.31 0.34 1.85
N GLY A 178 8.56 -0.04 1.53
CA GLY A 178 9.52 -0.56 2.50
C GLY A 178 9.85 0.44 3.60
N PHE A 179 9.99 1.73 3.27
CA PHE A 179 10.19 2.80 4.24
C PHE A 179 8.97 2.97 5.15
N LEU A 180 7.77 2.88 4.59
CA LEU A 180 6.54 2.95 5.37
C LEU A 180 6.44 1.78 6.38
N TRP A 181 6.80 0.56 5.98
CA TRP A 181 6.89 -0.58 6.91
C TRP A 181 8.03 -0.43 7.92
N ALA A 182 9.19 0.09 7.50
CA ALA A 182 10.30 0.36 8.40
C ALA A 182 9.93 1.39 9.46
N TRP A 183 9.12 2.37 9.06
CA TRP A 183 8.58 3.38 9.96
C TRP A 183 7.64 2.77 10.99
N ASP A 184 6.65 1.97 10.57
CA ASP A 184 5.72 1.26 11.48
C ASP A 184 6.49 0.36 12.47
N THR A 185 7.50 -0.35 11.96
CA THR A 185 8.41 -1.18 12.76
C THR A 185 9.05 -0.42 13.92
N LEU A 186 9.51 0.82 13.71
CA LEU A 186 10.12 1.63 14.77
C LEU A 186 9.14 1.86 15.93
N PHE A 187 7.85 2.01 15.64
CA PHE A 187 6.80 2.16 16.65
C PHE A 187 6.45 0.84 17.32
N LYS A 188 6.45 -0.29 16.61
CA LYS A 188 6.21 -1.59 17.24
C LYS A 188 7.28 -1.97 18.26
N PHE A 189 8.52 -1.51 18.07
CA PHE A 189 9.58 -1.70 19.07
C PHE A 189 9.46 -0.74 20.27
N HIS A 190 8.54 0.23 20.23
CA HIS A 190 8.35 1.13 21.36
C HIS A 190 7.80 0.34 22.58
N PRO A 191 8.37 0.54 23.79
CA PRO A 191 7.95 -0.22 24.98
C PRO A 191 6.45 -0.10 25.27
N TYR A 192 5.85 1.05 24.98
CA TYR A 192 4.40 1.25 25.14
C TYR A 192 3.60 0.28 24.27
N PHE A 193 3.94 0.14 22.99
CA PHE A 193 3.23 -0.77 22.08
C PHE A 193 3.29 -2.21 22.59
N ILE A 194 4.47 -2.68 22.96
CA ILE A 194 4.70 -4.06 23.42
C ILE A 194 3.94 -4.34 24.72
N THR A 195 3.98 -3.41 25.67
CA THR A 195 3.32 -3.58 26.98
C THR A 195 1.81 -3.39 26.94
N HIS A 196 1.29 -2.70 25.91
CA HIS A 196 -0.13 -2.40 25.73
C HIS A 196 -0.72 -3.09 24.49
N PHE A 197 -0.07 -4.12 23.94
CA PHE A 197 -0.47 -4.75 22.68
C PHE A 197 -1.97 -5.12 22.64
N VAL A 198 -2.50 -5.69 23.73
CA VAL A 198 -3.91 -6.08 23.84
C VAL A 198 -4.86 -4.87 23.82
N SER A 199 -4.43 -3.69 24.31
CA SER A 199 -5.32 -2.52 24.35
C SER A 199 -5.65 -1.98 22.96
N PHE A 200 -4.77 -2.18 21.97
CA PHE A 200 -5.07 -1.82 20.58
C PHE A 200 -6.22 -2.68 20.01
N LEU A 201 -6.29 -3.96 20.41
CA LEU A 201 -7.37 -4.85 19.99
C LEU A 201 -8.66 -4.59 20.78
N SER A 202 -8.57 -4.40 22.10
CA SER A 202 -9.76 -4.16 22.92
C SER A 202 -10.38 -2.80 22.66
N GLY A 203 -9.56 -1.78 22.37
CA GLY A 203 -10.09 -0.48 21.96
C GLY A 203 -10.82 -0.54 20.61
N ALA A 204 -10.44 -1.47 19.72
CA ALA A 204 -11.13 -1.66 18.44
C ALA A 204 -12.53 -2.27 18.60
N GLU A 205 -12.91 -2.76 19.80
CA GLU A 205 -14.26 -3.27 20.08
C GLU A 205 -15.31 -2.15 20.18
N ALA A 206 -14.90 -0.91 20.47
CA ALA A 206 -15.82 0.19 20.74
C ALA A 206 -16.68 0.52 19.52
N GLY A 207 -18.01 0.52 19.70
CA GLY A 207 -18.96 0.84 18.63
C GLY A 207 -19.13 -0.25 17.56
N GLN A 208 -18.50 -1.42 17.74
CA GLN A 208 -18.58 -2.51 16.78
C GLN A 208 -19.80 -3.42 16.99
N PRO A 209 -20.32 -4.06 15.92
CA PRO A 209 -21.36 -5.08 16.04
C PRO A 209 -20.85 -6.33 16.76
N ALA A 210 -21.78 -7.07 17.36
CA ALA A 210 -21.48 -8.21 18.25
C ALA A 210 -20.56 -9.27 17.62
N TRP A 211 -20.66 -9.51 16.31
CA TRP A 211 -19.82 -10.51 15.64
C TRP A 211 -18.35 -10.05 15.50
N ILE A 212 -18.10 -8.76 15.27
CA ILE A 212 -16.74 -8.19 15.25
C ILE A 212 -16.15 -8.24 16.65
N VAL A 213 -16.94 -7.84 17.66
CA VAL A 213 -16.53 -7.96 19.07
C VAL A 213 -16.18 -9.42 19.41
N GLY A 214 -16.99 -10.39 18.96
CA GLY A 214 -16.70 -11.81 19.14
C GLY A 214 -15.38 -12.25 18.47
N TRP A 215 -15.12 -11.79 17.25
CA TRP A 215 -13.86 -12.02 16.53
C TRP A 215 -12.65 -11.42 17.27
N LEU A 216 -12.74 -10.17 17.73
CA LEU A 216 -11.68 -9.50 18.47
C LEU A 216 -11.40 -10.21 19.81
N LYS A 217 -12.45 -10.60 20.53
CA LYS A 217 -12.32 -11.36 21.79
C LYS A 217 -11.62 -12.69 21.61
N LEU A 218 -11.86 -13.40 20.51
CA LEU A 218 -11.14 -14.63 20.20
C LEU A 218 -9.62 -14.37 20.13
N TRP A 219 -9.20 -13.33 19.41
CA TRP A 219 -7.79 -12.96 19.32
C TRP A 219 -7.23 -12.50 20.65
N ILE A 220 -7.95 -11.65 21.39
CA ILE A 220 -7.54 -11.18 22.72
C ILE A 220 -7.29 -12.37 23.65
N VAL A 221 -8.21 -13.34 23.72
CA VAL A 221 -8.05 -14.54 24.55
C VAL A 221 -6.81 -15.35 24.13
N LEU A 222 -6.60 -15.57 22.82
CA LEU A 222 -5.44 -16.31 22.31
C LEU A 222 -4.12 -15.63 22.68
N ILE A 223 -4.05 -14.30 22.53
CA ILE A 223 -2.87 -13.48 22.83
C ILE A 223 -2.59 -13.48 24.33
N THR A 224 -3.61 -13.24 25.15
CA THR A 224 -3.50 -13.23 26.61
C THR A 224 -3.11 -14.61 27.15
N HIS A 225 -3.59 -15.70 26.56
CA HIS A 225 -3.23 -17.05 26.95
C HIS A 225 -1.78 -17.41 26.62
N THR A 226 -1.24 -16.87 25.52
CA THR A 226 0.14 -17.13 25.09
C THR A 226 1.14 -16.25 25.82
N SER A 227 1.06 -14.94 25.59
CA SER A 227 1.81 -13.86 26.26
C SER A 227 1.65 -12.59 25.41
N PRO A 228 1.00 -11.53 25.91
CA PRO A 228 0.87 -10.26 25.17
C PRO A 228 2.20 -9.65 24.73
N ILE A 229 3.22 -9.69 25.60
CA ILE A 229 4.55 -9.16 25.32
C ILE A 229 5.22 -9.94 24.19
N LEU A 230 5.13 -11.27 24.23
CA LEU A 230 5.72 -12.12 23.19
C LEU A 230 5.08 -11.85 21.83
N VAL A 231 3.74 -11.76 21.78
CA VAL A 231 3.02 -11.47 20.53
C VAL A 231 3.37 -10.07 20.01
N GLY A 232 3.47 -9.07 20.89
CA GLY A 232 3.91 -7.72 20.52
C GLY A 232 5.32 -7.69 19.92
N ILE A 233 6.27 -8.43 20.50
CA ILE A 233 7.64 -8.56 19.96
C ILE A 233 7.64 -9.29 18.61
N VAL A 234 6.87 -10.39 18.48
CA VAL A 234 6.76 -11.14 17.23
C VAL A 234 6.15 -10.28 16.12
N SER A 235 5.13 -9.48 16.45
CA SER A 235 4.55 -8.48 15.56
C SER A 235 5.61 -7.47 15.10
N ALA A 236 6.39 -6.88 16.02
CA ALA A 236 7.47 -5.95 15.66
C ALA A 236 8.53 -6.58 14.75
N ILE A 237 8.94 -7.82 15.02
CA ILE A 237 9.91 -8.56 14.19
C ILE A 237 9.33 -8.86 12.81
N ALA A 238 8.05 -9.23 12.73
CA ALA A 238 7.39 -9.52 11.46
C ALA A 238 7.43 -8.29 10.53
N GLU A 239 7.12 -7.11 11.05
CA GLU A 239 7.17 -5.86 10.29
C GLU A 239 8.59 -5.47 9.90
N ALA A 240 9.56 -5.67 10.80
CA ALA A 240 10.97 -5.44 10.50
C ALA A 240 11.46 -6.29 9.33
N LEU A 241 11.06 -7.57 9.29
CA LEU A 241 11.43 -8.49 8.22
C LEU A 241 10.76 -8.12 6.90
N ILE A 242 9.48 -7.71 6.93
CA ILE A 242 8.78 -7.18 5.76
C ILE A 242 9.49 -5.94 5.22
N ALA A 243 9.77 -4.96 6.08
CA ALA A 243 10.46 -3.72 5.74
C ALA A 243 11.83 -4.01 5.11
N TRP A 244 12.64 -4.84 5.78
CA TRP A 244 13.93 -5.29 5.29
C TRP A 244 13.83 -5.94 3.91
N SER A 245 12.85 -6.83 3.73
CA SER A 245 12.64 -7.54 2.47
C SER A 245 12.29 -6.57 1.33
N LEU A 246 11.42 -5.59 1.58
CA LEU A 246 11.02 -4.56 0.60
C LEU A 246 12.19 -3.62 0.24
N LEU A 247 12.95 -3.17 1.24
CA LEU A 247 14.08 -2.26 1.04
C LEU A 247 15.25 -2.95 0.33
N SER A 248 15.61 -4.16 0.75
CA SER A 248 16.73 -4.91 0.18
C SER A 248 16.38 -5.64 -1.12
N GLY A 249 15.09 -5.88 -1.39
CA GLY A 249 14.63 -6.75 -2.47
C GLY A 249 14.87 -8.24 -2.23
N LYS A 250 15.45 -8.64 -1.08
CA LYS A 250 15.75 -10.04 -0.76
C LYS A 250 14.52 -10.74 -0.18
N LEU A 251 14.37 -12.04 -0.44
CA LEU A 251 13.28 -12.89 0.09
C LEU A 251 11.85 -12.41 -0.25
N MET A 252 11.69 -11.57 -1.27
CA MET A 252 10.39 -11.01 -1.67
C MET A 252 9.32 -12.08 -1.94
N ARG A 253 9.70 -13.25 -2.47
CA ARG A 253 8.74 -14.35 -2.72
C ARG A 253 8.06 -14.88 -1.46
N ILE A 254 8.72 -14.76 -0.31
CA ILE A 254 8.21 -15.22 0.98
C ILE A 254 7.48 -14.07 1.66
N PHE A 255 8.09 -12.88 1.71
CA PHE A 255 7.56 -11.77 2.48
C PHE A 255 6.44 -10.99 1.79
N LEU A 256 6.29 -11.05 0.46
CA LEU A 256 5.13 -10.45 -0.21
C LEU A 256 3.80 -11.15 0.16
N PRO A 257 3.65 -12.49 0.05
CA PRO A 257 2.42 -13.14 0.49
C PRO A 257 2.24 -13.08 2.02
N PHE A 258 3.33 -13.17 2.79
CA PHE A 258 3.26 -12.99 4.24
C PHE A 258 2.76 -11.60 4.62
N GLY A 259 3.32 -10.54 4.02
CA GLY A 259 2.91 -9.16 4.24
C GLY A 259 1.45 -8.92 3.85
N LEU A 260 0.98 -9.53 2.75
CA LEU A 260 -0.44 -9.47 2.37
C LEU A 260 -1.35 -10.06 3.47
N VAL A 261 -1.04 -11.26 3.96
CA VAL A 261 -1.84 -11.92 5.02
C VAL A 261 -1.75 -11.14 6.33
N TYR A 262 -0.55 -10.66 6.67
CA TYR A 262 -0.31 -9.89 7.88
C TYR A 262 -1.08 -8.55 7.86
N SER A 263 -1.13 -7.86 6.73
CA SER A 263 -1.98 -6.67 6.55
C SER A 263 -3.47 -6.99 6.73
N LEU A 264 -3.96 -8.10 6.18
CA LEU A 264 -5.36 -8.50 6.39
C LEU A 264 -5.65 -8.87 7.84
N MET A 265 -4.67 -9.42 8.56
CA MET A 265 -4.79 -9.70 9.99
C MET A 265 -4.92 -8.41 10.79
N ILE A 266 -4.07 -7.41 10.53
CA ILE A 266 -4.17 -6.06 11.14
C ILE A 266 -5.54 -5.45 10.85
N TRP A 267 -5.96 -5.48 9.59
CA TRP A 267 -7.26 -4.96 9.16
C TRP A 267 -8.43 -5.58 9.95
N SER A 268 -8.45 -6.91 10.08
CA SER A 268 -9.52 -7.61 10.80
C SER A 268 -9.44 -7.49 12.33
N THR A 269 -8.33 -6.98 12.87
CA THR A 269 -8.09 -6.89 14.33
C THR A 269 -7.98 -5.43 14.77
N ALA A 270 -6.79 -4.85 14.74
CA ALA A 270 -6.52 -3.49 15.23
C ALA A 270 -7.34 -2.40 14.49
N GLU A 271 -7.69 -2.60 13.21
CA GLU A 271 -8.54 -1.66 12.46
C GLU A 271 -10.04 -2.00 12.51
N GLY A 272 -10.44 -3.15 13.07
CA GLY A 272 -11.84 -3.53 13.26
C GLY A 272 -12.65 -3.72 11.96
N PHE A 273 -12.03 -4.26 10.91
CA PHE A 273 -12.58 -4.48 9.55
C PHE A 273 -12.90 -3.21 8.74
N GLY A 274 -12.96 -2.02 9.34
CA GLY A 274 -13.34 -0.78 8.64
C GLY A 274 -14.59 -0.93 7.76
N GLY A 275 -14.59 -0.27 6.60
CA GLY A 275 -15.65 -0.18 5.62
C GLY A 275 -16.96 0.35 6.21
N PRO A 276 -18.04 -0.45 6.23
CA PRO A 276 -19.31 -0.08 6.85
C PRO A 276 -19.27 -0.10 8.39
N TYR A 277 -18.17 -0.56 8.98
CA TYR A 277 -17.96 -0.65 10.42
C TYR A 277 -17.15 0.56 10.93
N GLY A 278 -17.14 0.76 12.25
CA GLY A 278 -16.35 1.82 12.85
C GLY A 278 -14.85 1.60 12.61
N ASN A 279 -14.09 2.68 12.50
CA ASN A 279 -12.62 2.58 12.49
C ASN A 279 -12.16 2.10 13.87
N GLY A 280 -11.39 1.01 13.92
CA GLY A 280 -10.69 0.57 15.13
C GLY A 280 -9.62 1.57 15.57
N VAL A 281 -8.88 1.24 16.64
CA VAL A 281 -7.92 2.16 17.28
C VAL A 281 -6.79 2.59 16.33
N SER A 282 -6.32 1.70 15.46
CA SER A 282 -5.31 2.03 14.45
C SER A 282 -5.91 2.54 13.13
N GLY A 283 -7.24 2.58 13.03
CA GLY A 283 -7.93 3.07 11.83
C GLY A 283 -7.98 4.59 11.81
N MET A 284 -7.39 5.22 10.80
CA MET A 284 -7.32 6.68 10.72
C MET A 284 -8.66 7.31 10.25
N PRO A 285 -9.11 8.43 10.84
CA PRO A 285 -10.32 9.14 10.40
C PRO A 285 -10.23 9.57 8.93
N GLY A 286 -11.21 9.18 8.11
CA GLY A 286 -11.28 9.54 6.69
C GLY A 286 -10.91 8.43 5.70
N ASN A 287 -10.30 7.33 6.17
CA ASN A 287 -10.24 6.06 5.45
C ASN A 287 -11.16 5.09 6.16
N MET A 288 -12.34 4.87 5.59
CA MET A 288 -13.29 3.99 6.23
C MET A 288 -12.90 2.53 5.99
N PHE A 289 -12.37 2.14 4.82
CA PHE A 289 -12.05 0.74 4.51
C PHE A 289 -10.84 0.16 5.27
N GLY A 290 -9.96 1.00 5.81
CA GLY A 290 -8.77 0.62 6.58
C GLY A 290 -7.47 0.77 5.79
N ASN A 291 -6.40 1.22 6.45
CA ASN A 291 -5.10 1.44 5.80
C ASN A 291 -4.47 0.12 5.38
N ALA A 292 -4.61 -0.90 6.22
CA ALA A 292 -4.02 -2.21 5.98
C ALA A 292 -4.60 -2.91 4.73
N VAL A 293 -5.82 -2.59 4.28
CA VAL A 293 -6.35 -3.09 2.99
C VAL A 293 -5.56 -2.55 1.81
N ILE A 294 -5.15 -1.28 1.86
CA ILE A 294 -4.31 -0.70 0.81
C ILE A 294 -2.92 -1.34 0.81
N TYR A 295 -2.40 -1.72 1.98
CA TYR A 295 -1.12 -2.42 2.08
C TYR A 295 -1.22 -3.80 1.43
N ALA A 296 -2.30 -4.54 1.72
CA ALA A 296 -2.59 -5.81 1.07
C ALA A 296 -2.72 -5.67 -0.46
N LEU A 297 -3.34 -4.59 -0.94
CA LEU A 297 -3.42 -4.27 -2.37
C LEU A 297 -2.03 -4.00 -2.98
N ILE A 298 -1.17 -3.23 -2.31
CA ILE A 298 0.21 -2.95 -2.74
C ILE A 298 1.02 -4.25 -2.81
N PHE A 299 0.91 -5.13 -1.80
CA PHE A 299 1.52 -6.46 -1.86
C PHE A 299 0.99 -7.26 -3.05
N GLY A 300 -0.32 -7.23 -3.31
CA GLY A 300 -0.91 -7.86 -4.49
C GLY A 300 -0.28 -7.40 -5.80
N TYR A 301 -0.09 -6.07 -5.97
CA TYR A 301 0.63 -5.51 -7.12
C TYR A 301 2.05 -6.07 -7.24
N PHE A 302 2.83 -6.04 -6.15
CA PHE A 302 4.19 -6.56 -6.15
C PHE A 302 4.26 -8.07 -6.40
N MET A 303 3.33 -8.86 -5.87
CA MET A 303 3.26 -10.30 -6.14
C MET A 303 3.08 -10.59 -7.63
N VAL A 304 2.30 -9.78 -8.34
CA VAL A 304 2.10 -9.93 -9.79
C VAL A 304 3.29 -9.40 -10.59
N LEU A 305 3.92 -8.30 -10.15
CA LEU A 305 5.11 -7.71 -10.78
C LEU A 305 6.35 -8.60 -10.64
N TYR A 306 6.57 -9.20 -9.47
CA TYR A 306 7.69 -10.09 -9.17
C TYR A 306 7.39 -11.58 -9.42
N ARG A 307 6.25 -11.88 -10.06
CA ARG A 307 5.93 -13.23 -10.50
C ARG A 307 6.89 -13.63 -11.61
N GLN A 308 7.94 -14.37 -11.26
CA GLN A 308 8.78 -14.96 -12.29
C GLN A 308 7.95 -15.98 -13.10
N PRO A 309 8.08 -15.99 -14.43
CA PRO A 309 7.65 -17.15 -15.20
C PRO A 309 8.40 -18.35 -14.65
N LEU A 310 7.69 -19.46 -14.40
CA LEU A 310 8.35 -20.75 -14.17
C LEU A 310 9.23 -20.97 -15.40
N ARG A 311 10.53 -20.75 -15.25
CA ARG A 311 11.51 -21.09 -16.29
C ARG A 311 11.39 -22.59 -16.43
N ASN A 312 10.72 -23.02 -17.49
CA ASN A 312 10.57 -24.43 -17.83
C ASN A 312 11.99 -24.96 -18.01
N THR A 313 12.55 -25.58 -16.98
CA THR A 313 13.88 -26.20 -17.00
C THR A 313 13.95 -27.38 -17.98
N ARG A 314 12.81 -27.80 -18.55
CA ARG A 314 12.72 -28.90 -19.53
C ARG A 314 13.21 -28.59 -20.94
N THR A 315 13.43 -27.34 -21.34
CA THR A 315 13.93 -27.07 -22.71
C THR A 315 15.44 -27.07 -22.85
N LYS A 316 16.22 -27.10 -21.75
CA LYS A 316 17.68 -27.26 -21.86
C LYS A 316 18.10 -28.73 -22.02
N GLU A 317 17.53 -29.66 -21.26
CA GLU A 317 17.88 -31.08 -21.39
C GLU A 317 17.54 -31.67 -22.77
N GLY A 318 16.43 -31.24 -23.39
CA GLY A 318 16.07 -31.71 -24.73
C GLY A 318 16.96 -31.16 -25.84
N GLN A 319 17.48 -29.94 -25.69
CA GLN A 319 18.26 -29.27 -26.73
C GLN A 319 19.75 -29.65 -26.66
N ASP A 320 20.27 -29.80 -25.43
CA ASP A 320 21.63 -30.32 -25.20
C ASP A 320 21.75 -31.78 -25.69
N SER A 321 20.70 -32.61 -25.54
CA SER A 321 20.70 -34.01 -26.02
C SER A 321 20.67 -34.15 -27.55
N VAL A 322 20.06 -33.21 -28.26
CA VAL A 322 19.97 -33.21 -29.73
C VAL A 322 21.28 -32.71 -30.34
N ASP A 323 21.89 -31.69 -29.73
CA ASP A 323 23.18 -31.17 -30.17
C ASP A 323 24.31 -32.18 -29.90
N GLU A 324 24.25 -32.94 -28.80
CA GLU A 324 25.22 -34.01 -28.50
C GLU A 324 25.09 -35.22 -29.45
N GLN A 325 23.86 -35.55 -29.89
CA GLN A 325 23.63 -36.57 -30.91
C GLN A 325 24.10 -36.14 -32.30
N LEU A 326 23.91 -34.87 -32.68
CA LEU A 326 24.36 -34.31 -33.96
C LEU A 326 25.88 -34.16 -34.07
N LEU A 327 26.59 -34.01 -32.94
CA LEU A 327 28.06 -33.97 -32.90
C LEU A 327 28.71 -35.36 -32.88
N SER A 328 27.91 -36.42 -32.76
CA SER A 328 28.37 -37.82 -32.71
C SER A 328 28.16 -38.61 -34.02
N GLN A 329 27.66 -37.96 -35.08
CA GLN A 329 27.54 -38.51 -36.45
C GLN A 329 28.50 -37.81 -37.40
#